data_AF-A0A924QFJ0-F1
#
_entry.id   AF-A0A924QFJ0-F1
#
_cell.length_a   1.000
_cell.length_b   1.000
_cell.length_c   1.000
_cell.angle_alpha   90.00
_cell.angle_beta   90.00
_cell.angle_gamma   90.00
#
_symmetry.space_group_name_H-M   'P 1'
#
loop_
_entity.id
_entity.type
_entity.pdbx_description
1 polymer ?
#
loop_
_entity_poly.entity_id
_entity_poly.type
_entity_poly.pdbx_seq_one_letter_code
_entity_poly.pdbx_strand_id
1 'polypeptide(L)'
;TGNAWHTAFSATWERGQSMPTLAFGTYIDRSKPEFPWGSCTPGSLWRPDASGKFYAAPVALAPGHCALSMLFSDWSRSGEAALRVSNDREYYKNGQEQLWRLAPGQAPTEYTTAQGWKPLQIWGMGIASHDIDGDGFPEVFLTSMSDNKLQKLQAASTPSYSDVAYKRGVTAHRPHVGGDIHPSTAWHAQFEDVNHDGLVDLFIVKGNVGAMPDFATLDPNNLLLQQADGRFFEAGQLAGVASFRRGRGGMLVDLNGDGLLDMIVVNRWDAAQLWRNVGAGTAEKAAPMGHWLQVRLQQQGGNRDAVGAWVEVDLGSRVIRKELTIGGGHASGQLGWMHFGLGELGGAKTVRVRVQWPHSDRAEWSAWSSVTADAFYRIDRERGAVEVKLP
;
A
#
# COMPACT_ATOMS: atom_id res chain seq x y z
N THR A 1 27.60 -11.26 -7.62
CA THR A 1 26.23 -11.52 -7.13
C THR A 1 26.36 -12.46 -5.94
N GLY A 2 25.78 -12.29 -4.76
CA GLY A 2 24.98 -11.24 -4.17
C GLY A 2 24.87 -11.54 -2.67
N ASN A 3 25.52 -10.75 -1.81
CA ASN A 3 25.35 -10.78 -0.35
C ASN A 3 24.47 -9.62 0.14
N ALA A 4 23.85 -8.89 -0.79
CA ALA A 4 22.94 -7.81 -0.52
C ALA A 4 21.71 -8.37 0.23
N TRP A 5 21.38 -7.77 1.36
CA TRP A 5 20.20 -8.14 2.13
C TRP A 5 19.01 -7.34 1.61
N HIS A 6 18.25 -7.96 0.71
CA HIS A 6 17.04 -7.36 0.17
C HIS A 6 15.87 -7.48 1.14
N THR A 7 15.19 -6.37 1.35
CA THR A 7 14.14 -6.21 2.39
C THR A 7 12.88 -5.55 1.85
N ALA A 8 12.94 -5.00 0.63
CA ALA A 8 11.80 -4.36 -0.02
C ALA A 8 11.75 -4.71 -1.50
N PHE A 9 10.54 -4.74 -2.05
CA PHE A 9 10.29 -5.00 -3.45
C PHE A 9 9.08 -4.20 -3.93
N SER A 10 9.15 -3.72 -5.17
CA SER A 10 8.01 -3.17 -5.90
C SER A 10 8.23 -3.39 -7.39
N ALA A 11 7.14 -3.44 -8.16
CA ALA A 11 7.20 -3.59 -9.61
C ALA A 11 6.17 -2.67 -10.29
N THR A 12 6.53 -2.20 -11.48
CA THR A 12 5.66 -1.46 -12.38
C THR A 12 6.02 -1.78 -13.82
N TRP A 13 5.27 -1.26 -14.79
CA TRP A 13 5.65 -1.30 -16.19
C TRP A 13 5.83 0.14 -16.65
N GLU A 14 6.99 0.48 -17.20
CA GLU A 14 7.18 1.79 -17.85
C GLU A 14 6.61 1.76 -19.28
N ARG A 15 6.26 2.93 -19.82
CA ARG A 15 5.62 3.06 -21.13
C ARG A 15 6.41 2.32 -22.21
N GLY A 16 5.73 1.46 -22.94
CA GLY A 16 6.31 0.70 -24.06
C GLY A 16 7.08 -0.56 -23.66
N GLN A 17 7.20 -0.88 -22.38
CA GLN A 17 7.86 -2.11 -21.94
C GLN A 17 6.90 -3.31 -21.92
N SER A 18 7.36 -4.46 -22.42
CA SER A 18 6.68 -5.75 -22.30
C SER A 18 7.01 -6.49 -21.00
N MET A 19 8.12 -6.15 -20.35
CA MET A 19 8.55 -6.71 -19.08
C MET A 19 8.49 -5.63 -18.00
N PRO A 20 8.29 -6.01 -16.73
CA PRO A 20 8.21 -5.03 -15.66
C PRO A 20 9.57 -4.37 -15.41
N THR A 21 9.51 -3.13 -14.92
CA THR A 21 10.60 -2.53 -14.16
C THR A 21 10.48 -2.98 -12.71
N LEU A 22 11.56 -3.54 -12.17
CA LEU A 22 11.61 -4.07 -10.80
C LEU A 22 12.50 -3.19 -9.93
N ALA A 23 12.05 -2.91 -8.71
CA ALA A 23 12.85 -2.25 -7.69
C ALA A 23 13.09 -3.20 -6.51
N PHE A 24 14.35 -3.36 -6.12
CA PHE A 24 14.76 -4.11 -4.94
C PHE A 24 15.45 -3.18 -3.96
N GLY A 25 14.87 -3.01 -2.77
CA GLY A 25 15.45 -2.25 -1.69
C GLY A 25 16.41 -3.12 -0.88
N THR A 26 17.51 -2.54 -0.45
CA THR A 26 18.53 -3.22 0.33
C THR A 26 18.70 -2.53 1.68
N TYR A 27 18.92 -3.31 2.73
CA TYR A 27 19.14 -2.80 4.08
C TYR A 27 20.62 -2.47 4.30
N ILE A 28 21.38 -3.38 4.91
CA ILE A 28 22.80 -3.20 5.24
C ILE A 28 23.72 -4.17 4.49
N ASP A 29 24.99 -3.79 4.36
CA ASP A 29 26.06 -4.70 3.97
C ASP A 29 26.38 -5.68 5.10
N ARG A 30 25.95 -6.94 4.95
CA ARG A 30 26.16 -8.01 5.94
C ARG A 30 27.64 -8.32 6.22
N SER A 31 28.54 -7.89 5.35
CA SER A 31 29.99 -8.10 5.51
C SER A 31 30.69 -6.98 6.28
N LYS A 32 30.00 -5.86 6.53
CA LYS A 32 30.54 -4.74 7.28
C LYS A 32 29.92 -4.70 8.68
N PRO A 33 30.74 -4.59 9.74
CA PRO A 33 30.23 -4.41 11.09
C PRO A 33 29.45 -3.08 11.18
N GLU A 34 28.37 -3.09 11.97
CA GLU A 34 27.55 -1.93 12.27
C GLU A 34 28.36 -0.92 13.11
N PHE A 35 29.07 0.03 12.50
CA PHE A 35 29.71 1.10 13.28
C PHE A 35 30.15 2.32 12.47
N PRO A 36 29.87 3.58 12.93
CA PRO A 36 28.71 4.02 13.70
C PRO A 36 27.51 4.40 12.80
N TRP A 37 27.72 4.54 11.49
CA TRP A 37 26.75 4.89 10.45
C TRP A 37 27.31 4.44 9.08
N GLY A 38 26.48 4.36 8.03
CA GLY A 38 26.96 4.22 6.65
C GLY A 38 27.09 2.79 6.11
N SER A 39 26.46 1.81 6.78
CA SER A 39 26.36 0.44 6.28
C SER A 39 25.19 0.24 5.30
N CYS A 40 24.30 1.23 5.17
CA CYS A 40 23.18 1.17 4.24
C CYS A 40 23.66 1.02 2.80
N THR A 41 23.16 -0.01 2.13
CA THR A 41 23.50 -0.31 0.73
C THR A 41 22.45 0.25 -0.22
N PRO A 42 22.84 0.81 -1.38
CA PRO A 42 21.90 1.19 -2.42
C PRO A 42 20.95 0.05 -2.79
N GLY A 43 19.70 0.41 -3.07
CA GLY A 43 18.78 -0.48 -3.78
C GLY A 43 19.22 -0.66 -5.24
N SER A 44 18.44 -1.45 -5.98
CA SER A 44 18.66 -1.63 -7.42
C SER A 44 17.36 -1.52 -8.20
N LEU A 45 17.44 -0.86 -9.34
CA LEU A 45 16.38 -0.75 -10.34
C LEU A 45 16.77 -1.61 -11.54
N TRP A 46 15.88 -2.52 -11.92
CA TRP A 46 16.08 -3.45 -13.02
C TRP A 46 15.09 -3.11 -14.12
N ARG A 47 15.62 -2.77 -15.29
CA ARG A 47 14.82 -2.49 -16.48
C ARG A 47 15.08 -3.53 -17.57
N PRO A 48 14.07 -3.85 -18.39
CA PRO A 48 14.28 -4.67 -19.57
C PRO A 48 15.37 -4.05 -20.46
N ASP A 49 16.17 -4.90 -21.10
CA ASP A 49 17.10 -4.46 -22.12
C ASP A 49 16.36 -4.05 -23.41
N ALA A 50 17.10 -3.54 -24.40
CA ALA A 50 16.53 -3.10 -25.67
C ALA A 50 15.83 -4.23 -26.46
N SER A 51 16.08 -5.50 -26.13
CA SER A 51 15.39 -6.63 -26.76
C SER A 51 14.01 -6.88 -26.16
N GLY A 52 13.75 -6.38 -24.93
CA GLY A 52 12.52 -6.63 -24.19
C GLY A 52 12.33 -8.09 -23.76
N LYS A 53 13.41 -8.90 -23.78
CA LYS A 53 13.42 -10.32 -23.40
C LYS A 53 14.27 -10.63 -22.17
N PHE A 54 15.23 -9.76 -21.86
CA PHE A 54 16.11 -9.89 -20.71
C PHE A 54 16.15 -8.57 -19.95
N TYR A 55 16.80 -8.57 -18.78
CA TYR A 55 17.10 -7.35 -18.05
C TYR A 55 18.47 -6.80 -18.44
N ALA A 56 18.55 -5.49 -18.57
CA ALA A 56 19.82 -4.78 -18.62
C ALA A 56 20.54 -4.90 -17.25
N ALA A 57 21.81 -4.45 -17.21
CA ALA A 57 22.51 -4.35 -15.94
C ALA A 57 21.73 -3.44 -14.95
N PRO A 58 21.60 -3.84 -13.68
CA PRO A 58 20.83 -3.07 -12.70
C PRO A 58 21.47 -1.70 -12.45
N VAL A 59 20.61 -0.69 -12.30
CA VAL A 59 21.01 0.67 -11.93
C VAL A 59 20.89 0.81 -10.41
N ALA A 60 21.95 1.29 -9.76
CA ALA A 60 21.92 1.52 -8.31
C ALA A 60 21.00 2.71 -7.97
N LEU A 61 20.15 2.55 -6.95
CA LEU A 61 19.37 3.62 -6.34
C LEU A 61 20.21 4.22 -5.21
N ALA A 62 21.10 5.16 -5.57
CA ALA A 62 22.11 5.71 -4.67
C ALA A 62 21.93 7.23 -4.44
N PRO A 63 22.05 7.71 -3.18
CA PRO A 63 22.45 6.97 -1.98
C PRO A 63 21.37 6.00 -1.45
N GLY A 64 21.82 4.95 -0.77
CA GLY A 64 20.93 4.02 -0.06
C GLY A 64 20.73 4.43 1.40
N HIS A 65 19.51 4.28 1.91
CA HIS A 65 19.14 4.68 3.28
C HIS A 65 18.43 3.54 4.03
N CYS A 66 18.88 2.30 3.83
CA CYS A 66 18.35 1.12 4.53
C CYS A 66 16.85 0.91 4.27
N ALA A 67 16.53 0.61 3.00
CA ALA A 67 15.15 0.51 2.53
C ALA A 67 14.44 -0.71 3.15
N LEU A 68 13.28 -0.49 3.77
CA LEU A 68 12.43 -1.56 4.31
C LEU A 68 11.10 -1.72 3.56
N SER A 69 10.75 -0.72 2.74
CA SER A 69 9.60 -0.77 1.85
C SER A 69 9.81 0.11 0.61
N MET A 70 9.14 -0.28 -0.48
CA MET A 70 9.11 0.45 -1.74
C MET A 70 7.72 0.36 -2.36
N LEU A 71 7.30 1.42 -3.05
CA LEU A 71 6.03 1.46 -3.76
C LEU A 71 6.13 2.34 -5.01
N PHE A 72 5.87 1.74 -6.17
CA PHE A 72 5.55 2.49 -7.37
C PHE A 72 4.14 3.07 -7.30
N SER A 73 4.00 4.36 -7.58
CA SER A 73 2.70 5.04 -7.67
C SER A 73 2.75 6.22 -8.64
N ASP A 74 1.71 6.38 -9.45
CA ASP A 74 1.39 7.61 -10.19
C ASP A 74 0.72 8.64 -9.26
N TRP A 75 1.47 9.05 -8.23
CA TRP A 75 1.00 9.95 -7.16
C TRP A 75 0.43 11.28 -7.69
N SER A 76 0.93 11.77 -8.83
CA SER A 76 0.49 13.00 -9.47
C SER A 76 -0.64 12.81 -10.48
N ARG A 77 -1.09 11.57 -10.71
CA ARG A 77 -2.10 11.23 -11.73
C ARG A 77 -1.67 11.62 -13.15
N SER A 78 -0.38 11.56 -13.42
CA SER A 78 0.28 11.98 -14.67
C SER A 78 0.39 10.86 -15.72
N GLY A 79 0.10 9.61 -15.35
CA GLY A 79 0.36 8.43 -16.17
C GLY A 79 1.79 7.88 -16.06
N GLU A 80 2.64 8.48 -15.23
CA GLU A 80 4.02 8.07 -14.99
C GLU A 80 4.24 7.76 -13.51
N ALA A 81 4.60 6.52 -13.20
CA ALA A 81 4.88 6.10 -11.84
C ALA A 81 6.21 6.68 -11.34
N ALA A 82 6.20 7.20 -10.12
CA ALA A 82 7.42 7.42 -9.34
C ALA A 82 7.61 6.27 -8.34
N LEU A 83 8.84 6.09 -7.86
CA LEU A 83 9.17 5.09 -6.86
C LEU A 83 9.39 5.76 -5.52
N ARG A 84 8.48 5.52 -4.58
CA ARG A 84 8.66 5.92 -3.19
C ARG A 84 9.38 4.82 -2.41
N VAL A 85 10.33 5.22 -1.57
CA VAL A 85 11.14 4.31 -0.75
C VAL A 85 11.05 4.75 0.70
N SER A 86 10.64 3.81 1.55
CA SER A 86 10.61 4.02 2.99
C SER A 86 11.83 3.40 3.64
N ASN A 87 12.52 4.24 4.40
CA ASN A 87 13.91 4.08 4.77
C ASN A 87 14.06 4.16 6.28
N ASP A 88 14.83 3.24 6.83
CA ASP A 88 15.19 3.25 8.24
C ASP A 88 16.32 4.26 8.50
N ARG A 89 16.01 5.34 9.22
CA ARG A 89 17.02 6.35 9.59
C ARG A 89 18.12 5.84 10.52
N GLU A 90 17.96 4.69 11.17
CA GLU A 90 18.82 4.22 12.27
C GLU A 90 20.31 4.07 11.91
N TYR A 91 20.64 3.80 10.64
CA TYR A 91 22.02 3.49 10.24
C TYR A 91 22.63 4.49 9.24
N TYR A 92 21.95 5.61 8.98
CA TYR A 92 22.47 6.68 8.15
C TYR A 92 22.12 8.06 8.71
N LYS A 93 23.14 8.86 9.06
CA LYS A 93 22.95 10.19 9.68
C LYS A 93 22.04 11.12 8.87
N ASN A 94 22.05 10.99 7.54
CA ASN A 94 21.19 11.76 6.63
C ASN A 94 20.10 10.87 6.00
N GLY A 95 19.76 9.74 6.64
CA GLY A 95 18.81 8.76 6.13
C GLY A 95 17.44 9.40 6.12
N GLN A 96 16.76 9.32 4.98
CA GLN A 96 15.48 9.96 4.76
C GLN A 96 14.64 9.12 3.81
N GLU A 97 13.33 9.33 3.87
CA GLU A 97 12.41 8.88 2.83
C GLU A 97 12.86 9.44 1.47
N GLN A 98 12.73 8.62 0.42
CA GLN A 98 13.11 9.01 -0.95
C GLN A 98 11.92 8.90 -1.89
N LEU A 99 11.89 9.78 -2.88
CA LEU A 99 10.99 9.69 -4.02
C LEU A 99 11.81 9.82 -5.30
N TRP A 100 11.77 8.79 -6.13
CA TRP A 100 12.54 8.69 -7.36
C TRP A 100 11.64 8.91 -8.57
N ARG A 101 12.03 9.83 -9.43
CA ARG A 101 11.47 9.99 -10.78
C ARG A 101 12.14 9.02 -11.73
N LEU A 102 11.32 8.28 -12.47
CA LEU A 102 11.74 7.32 -13.49
C LEU A 102 11.42 7.85 -14.89
N ALA A 103 12.24 8.74 -15.42
CA ALA A 103 12.08 9.15 -16.82
C ALA A 103 12.44 7.98 -17.75
N PRO A 104 11.63 7.71 -18.80
CA PRO A 104 11.88 6.62 -19.73
C PRO A 104 13.28 6.69 -20.34
N GLY A 105 14.02 5.58 -20.27
CA GLY A 105 15.39 5.48 -20.83
C GLY A 105 16.45 6.31 -20.11
N GLN A 106 16.13 7.04 -19.04
CA GLN A 106 17.09 7.84 -18.27
C GLN A 106 17.40 7.20 -16.92
N ALA A 107 18.56 7.49 -16.35
CA ALA A 107 18.87 7.08 -14.98
C ALA A 107 17.82 7.62 -13.98
N PRO A 108 17.47 6.85 -12.93
CA PRO A 108 16.56 7.31 -11.89
C PRO A 108 17.14 8.55 -11.19
N THR A 109 16.30 9.54 -10.91
CA THR A 109 16.71 10.77 -10.21
C THR A 109 15.80 11.03 -9.02
N GLU A 110 16.35 11.43 -7.88
CA GLU A 110 15.53 11.81 -6.72
C GLU A 110 14.84 13.16 -6.93
N TYR A 111 13.63 13.29 -6.41
CA TYR A 111 12.99 14.59 -6.26
C TYR A 111 13.71 15.40 -5.18
N THR A 112 13.99 16.66 -5.49
CA THR A 112 14.76 17.57 -4.64
C THR A 112 13.86 18.59 -3.94
N THR A 113 14.42 19.31 -2.95
CA THR A 113 13.74 20.43 -2.29
C THR A 113 13.33 21.53 -3.27
N ALA A 114 14.14 21.81 -4.29
CA ALA A 114 13.82 22.76 -5.35
C ALA A 114 12.60 22.32 -6.20
N GLN A 115 12.28 21.02 -6.21
CA GLN A 115 11.11 20.45 -6.87
C GLN A 115 9.92 20.26 -5.92
N GLY A 116 10.02 20.74 -4.68
CA GLY A 116 8.95 20.69 -3.68
C GLY A 116 8.99 19.47 -2.75
N TRP A 117 9.94 18.55 -2.91
CA TRP A 117 10.13 17.44 -1.99
C TRP A 117 10.59 17.95 -0.62
N LYS A 118 9.90 17.54 0.44
CA LYS A 118 10.29 17.88 1.81
C LYS A 118 11.00 16.67 2.43
N PRO A 119 12.28 16.80 2.82
CA PRO A 119 12.99 15.76 3.57
C PRO A 119 12.19 15.26 4.77
N LEU A 120 12.11 13.95 4.92
CA LEU A 120 11.44 13.30 6.05
C LEU A 120 12.35 12.20 6.60
N GLN A 121 12.71 12.31 7.88
CA GLN A 121 13.57 11.35 8.57
C GLN A 121 12.79 10.62 9.66
N ILE A 122 12.35 9.42 9.35
CA ILE A 122 11.62 8.52 10.25
C ILE A 122 12.31 7.15 10.27
N TRP A 123 11.93 6.28 11.21
CA TRP A 123 12.26 4.86 11.10
C TRP A 123 11.25 4.23 10.12
N GLY A 124 11.42 4.47 8.83
CA GLY A 124 10.45 4.06 7.81
C GLY A 124 10.49 2.55 7.57
N MET A 125 9.33 1.89 7.65
CA MET A 125 9.24 0.42 7.53
C MET A 125 8.34 -0.05 6.38
N GLY A 126 7.12 0.48 6.31
CA GLY A 126 6.06 0.08 5.38
C GLY A 126 5.28 1.27 4.84
N ILE A 127 4.84 1.16 3.58
CA ILE A 127 4.10 2.19 2.84
C ILE A 127 2.73 1.64 2.46
N ALA A 128 1.67 2.43 2.67
CA ALA A 128 0.36 2.20 2.07
C ALA A 128 -0.09 3.48 1.34
N SER A 129 -0.84 3.34 0.24
CA SER A 129 -1.40 4.48 -0.48
C SER A 129 -2.85 4.25 -0.90
N HIS A 130 -3.70 5.26 -0.72
CA HIS A 130 -5.10 5.23 -1.14
C HIS A 130 -5.65 6.67 -1.21
N ASP A 131 -6.60 6.94 -2.12
CA ASP A 131 -7.42 8.17 -2.06
C ASP A 131 -8.44 8.00 -0.93
N ILE A 132 -8.19 8.58 0.25
CA ILE A 132 -9.01 8.34 1.45
C ILE A 132 -10.02 9.46 1.71
N ASP A 133 -9.95 10.58 0.99
CA ASP A 133 -10.90 11.67 1.12
C ASP A 133 -11.59 12.10 -0.19
N GLY A 134 -11.33 11.36 -1.27
CA GLY A 134 -12.06 11.44 -2.53
C GLY A 134 -11.61 12.59 -3.43
N ASP A 135 -10.46 13.22 -3.18
CA ASP A 135 -9.95 14.35 -3.96
C ASP A 135 -9.27 13.93 -5.28
N GLY A 136 -9.11 12.62 -5.49
CA GLY A 136 -8.55 12.03 -6.69
C GLY A 136 -7.05 11.76 -6.63
N PHE A 137 -6.37 12.07 -5.52
CA PHE A 137 -4.96 11.79 -5.30
C PHE A 137 -4.77 10.83 -4.13
N PRO A 138 -3.72 9.99 -4.15
CA PRO A 138 -3.49 9.08 -3.05
C PRO A 138 -2.84 9.83 -1.87
N GLU A 139 -3.43 9.68 -0.69
CA GLU A 139 -2.69 9.84 0.56
C GLU A 139 -1.71 8.69 0.73
N VAL A 140 -0.60 8.96 1.44
CA VAL A 140 0.44 7.96 1.72
C VAL A 140 0.60 7.78 3.22
N PHE A 141 0.39 6.58 3.73
CA PHE A 141 0.69 6.22 5.11
C PHE A 141 2.08 5.58 5.21
N LEU A 142 2.90 6.07 6.13
CA LEU A 142 4.23 5.57 6.41
C LEU A 142 4.26 5.08 7.86
N THR A 143 4.60 3.81 8.03
CA THR A 143 4.79 3.24 9.35
C THR A 143 6.14 3.64 9.92
N SER A 144 6.17 3.88 11.24
CA SER A 144 7.37 4.21 11.97
C SER A 144 7.35 3.71 13.42
N MET A 145 8.45 3.96 14.13
CA MET A 145 8.50 3.86 15.58
C MET A 145 7.97 5.16 16.17
N SER A 146 6.88 5.09 16.94
CA SER A 146 6.08 6.22 17.46
C SER A 146 5.37 7.06 16.41
N ASP A 147 6.11 7.71 15.50
CA ASP A 147 5.62 8.84 14.70
C ASP A 147 5.19 8.41 13.30
N ASN A 148 4.15 7.56 13.21
CA ASN A 148 3.55 7.19 11.93
C ASN A 148 3.03 8.44 11.20
N LYS A 149 3.17 8.45 9.87
CA LYS A 149 2.80 9.59 9.02
C LYS A 149 1.63 9.24 8.12
N LEU A 150 0.71 10.18 7.96
CA LEU A 150 -0.30 10.16 6.92
C LEU A 150 -0.12 11.43 6.10
N GLN A 151 0.44 11.28 4.91
CA GLN A 151 0.84 12.37 4.05
C GLN A 151 -0.21 12.63 2.97
N LYS A 152 -0.79 13.83 3.00
CA LYS A 152 -1.70 14.34 1.97
C LYS A 152 -0.96 15.24 1.01
N LEU A 153 -1.13 15.00 -0.29
CA LEU A 153 -0.55 15.81 -1.35
C LEU A 153 -1.16 17.22 -1.33
N GLN A 154 -0.33 18.27 -1.37
CA GLN A 154 -0.81 19.65 -1.38
C GLN A 154 -1.19 20.14 -2.78
N ALA A 155 -0.48 19.66 -3.81
CA ALA A 155 -0.74 20.01 -5.21
C ALA A 155 -0.17 18.92 -6.14
N ALA A 156 -0.88 18.63 -7.23
CA ALA A 156 -0.47 17.61 -8.21
C ALA A 156 0.83 17.92 -8.96
N SER A 157 1.23 19.20 -9.02
CA SER A 157 2.41 19.65 -9.78
C SER A 157 3.74 19.40 -9.09
N THR A 158 3.74 19.15 -7.77
CA THR A 158 4.96 18.95 -6.99
C THR A 158 4.73 17.91 -5.89
N PRO A 159 5.71 17.06 -5.55
CA PRO A 159 5.58 16.07 -4.47
C PRO A 159 5.71 16.70 -3.08
N SER A 160 4.86 17.68 -2.78
CA SER A 160 4.84 18.40 -1.52
C SER A 160 3.69 17.90 -0.67
N TYR A 161 4.01 17.27 0.46
CA TYR A 161 3.02 16.63 1.33
C TYR A 161 2.85 17.38 2.65
N SER A 162 1.64 17.30 3.21
CA SER A 162 1.31 17.73 4.56
C SER A 162 1.00 16.51 5.42
N ASP A 163 1.53 16.47 6.64
CA ASP A 163 1.22 15.40 7.59
C ASP A 163 -0.12 15.69 8.28
N VAL A 164 -1.08 14.79 8.10
CA VAL A 164 -2.43 14.89 8.65
C VAL A 164 -2.75 13.75 9.64
N ALA A 165 -1.76 12.95 10.05
CA ALA A 165 -1.96 11.78 10.90
C ALA A 165 -2.70 12.12 12.21
N TYR A 166 -2.27 13.19 12.90
CA TYR A 166 -2.91 13.64 14.14
C TYR A 166 -4.36 14.09 13.91
N LYS A 167 -4.60 14.91 12.88
CA LYS A 167 -5.93 15.42 12.53
C LYS A 167 -6.91 14.28 12.21
N ARG A 168 -6.42 13.25 11.52
CA ARG A 168 -7.18 12.06 11.10
C ARG A 168 -7.28 10.99 12.19
N GLY A 169 -6.47 11.06 13.26
CA GLY A 169 -6.52 10.09 14.36
C GLY A 169 -5.75 8.80 14.10
N VAL A 170 -4.83 8.77 13.13
CA VAL A 170 -4.12 7.55 12.68
C VAL A 170 -2.66 7.49 13.14
N THR A 171 -2.26 8.29 14.13
CA THR A 171 -0.88 8.29 14.61
C THR A 171 -0.46 6.93 15.17
N ALA A 172 -1.40 6.16 15.74
CA ALA A 172 -1.16 4.81 16.30
C ALA A 172 0.13 4.71 17.14
N HIS A 173 0.46 5.80 17.85
CA HIS A 173 1.79 6.01 18.44
C HIS A 173 1.98 5.29 19.77
N ARG A 174 0.91 4.70 20.32
CA ARG A 174 0.89 3.95 21.59
C ARG A 174 -0.11 2.79 21.51
N PRO A 175 0.06 1.76 22.37
CA PRO A 175 -0.92 0.68 22.52
C PRO A 175 -2.32 1.21 22.88
N HIS A 176 -3.31 0.90 22.05
CA HIS A 176 -4.67 1.41 22.20
C HIS A 176 -5.46 0.73 23.34
N VAL A 177 -4.99 -0.43 23.82
CA VAL A 177 -5.60 -1.18 24.94
C VAL A 177 -5.18 -0.66 26.32
N GLY A 178 -4.30 0.34 26.39
CA GLY A 178 -3.77 0.89 27.63
C GLY A 178 -2.70 0.01 28.31
N GLY A 179 -2.25 0.45 29.48
CA GLY A 179 -1.26 -0.24 30.31
C GLY A 179 0.20 0.12 29.99
N ASP A 180 0.62 -0.04 28.74
CA ASP A 180 1.98 0.30 28.29
C ASP A 180 2.03 1.73 27.74
N ILE A 181 2.85 2.59 28.35
CA ILE A 181 2.98 4.02 28.01
C ILE A 181 4.04 4.29 26.95
N HIS A 182 4.85 3.28 26.62
CA HIS A 182 5.93 3.40 25.66
C HIS A 182 5.38 3.56 24.23
N PRO A 183 6.15 4.21 23.35
CA PRO A 183 5.79 4.31 21.94
C PRO A 183 5.63 2.95 21.27
N SER A 184 4.68 2.87 20.34
CA SER A 184 4.45 1.71 19.48
C SER A 184 5.49 1.60 18.36
N THR A 185 5.64 0.40 17.80
CA THR A 185 6.45 0.12 16.60
C THR A 185 5.57 -0.48 15.50
N ALA A 186 5.28 0.30 14.46
CA ALA A 186 4.51 -0.16 13.31
C ALA A 186 5.40 -0.60 12.16
N TRP A 187 5.06 -1.70 11.50
CA TRP A 187 5.87 -2.29 10.41
C TRP A 187 5.17 -2.29 9.07
N HIS A 188 3.91 -2.70 9.05
CA HIS A 188 3.12 -2.81 7.83
C HIS A 188 1.83 -2.03 7.99
N ALA A 189 1.38 -1.46 6.89
CA ALA A 189 0.07 -0.82 6.78
C ALA A 189 -0.59 -1.25 5.47
N GLN A 190 -1.91 -1.36 5.49
CA GLN A 190 -2.74 -1.56 4.31
C GLN A 190 -4.06 -0.81 4.48
N PHE A 191 -4.46 -0.11 3.42
CA PHE A 191 -5.78 0.50 3.30
C PHE A 191 -6.73 -0.43 2.58
N GLU A 192 -7.90 -0.68 3.16
CA GLU A 192 -9.05 -1.37 2.54
C GLU A 192 -10.34 -1.01 3.29
N ASP A 193 -11.50 -1.22 2.67
CA ASP A 193 -12.81 -1.13 3.33
C ASP A 193 -13.17 -2.51 3.91
N VAL A 194 -12.90 -2.73 5.21
CA VAL A 194 -13.06 -4.08 5.81
C VAL A 194 -14.47 -4.35 6.31
N ASN A 195 -15.27 -3.30 6.48
CA ASN A 195 -16.63 -3.36 7.01
C ASN A 195 -17.71 -3.09 5.93
N HIS A 196 -17.30 -2.85 4.69
CA HIS A 196 -18.13 -2.57 3.52
C HIS A 196 -19.03 -1.34 3.66
N ASP A 197 -18.59 -0.29 4.37
CA ASP A 197 -19.38 0.92 4.57
C ASP A 197 -19.14 2.03 3.50
N GLY A 198 -18.24 1.79 2.56
CA GLY A 198 -17.85 2.72 1.50
C GLY A 198 -16.81 3.76 1.94
N LEU A 199 -16.20 3.58 3.11
CA LEU A 199 -15.07 4.36 3.65
C LEU A 199 -13.82 3.47 3.69
N VAL A 200 -12.64 4.10 3.62
CA VAL A 200 -11.37 3.38 3.53
C VAL A 200 -10.76 3.25 4.92
N ASP A 201 -10.66 2.03 5.43
CA ASP A 201 -10.07 1.71 6.73
C ASP A 201 -8.55 1.48 6.63
N LEU A 202 -7.88 1.46 7.77
CA LEU A 202 -6.44 1.28 7.87
C LEU A 202 -6.08 0.18 8.87
N PHE A 203 -5.46 -0.88 8.37
CA PHE A 203 -4.87 -1.93 9.21
C PHE A 203 -3.38 -1.68 9.40
N ILE A 204 -2.89 -1.78 10.64
CA ILE A 204 -1.48 -1.59 10.98
C ILE A 204 -0.98 -2.78 11.78
N VAL A 205 0.02 -3.47 11.25
CA VAL A 205 0.73 -4.54 11.94
C VAL A 205 1.86 -3.95 12.77
N LYS A 206 1.90 -4.33 14.04
CA LYS A 206 2.83 -3.79 15.02
C LYS A 206 3.63 -4.88 15.72
N GLY A 207 4.68 -4.44 16.41
CA GLY A 207 5.46 -5.29 17.29
C GLY A 207 6.87 -4.76 17.49
N ASN A 208 7.35 -4.78 18.72
CA ASN A 208 8.70 -4.35 19.07
C ASN A 208 9.76 -4.97 18.13
N VAL A 209 10.77 -4.20 17.75
CA VAL A 209 11.88 -4.63 16.87
C VAL A 209 12.53 -5.91 17.39
N GLY A 210 12.68 -5.99 18.71
CA GLY A 210 13.14 -7.15 19.46
C GLY A 210 12.67 -7.02 20.89
N ALA A 211 13.56 -6.58 21.78
CA ALA A 211 13.25 -6.27 23.17
C ALA A 211 13.82 -4.90 23.53
N MET A 212 13.54 -3.89 22.69
CA MET A 212 13.96 -2.53 22.96
C MET A 212 13.18 -2.01 24.18
N PRO A 213 13.85 -1.60 25.26
CA PRO A 213 13.18 -1.23 26.52
C PRO A 213 12.36 0.05 26.40
N ASP A 214 12.72 0.95 25.48
CA ASP A 214 12.05 2.23 25.30
C ASP A 214 10.80 2.17 24.41
N PHE A 215 10.45 0.98 23.90
CA PHE A 215 9.29 0.76 23.03
C PHE A 215 8.34 -0.28 23.64
N ALA A 216 7.05 -0.15 23.30
CA ALA A 216 6.02 -1.01 23.83
C ALA A 216 6.34 -2.49 23.57
N THR A 217 6.26 -3.30 24.62
CA THR A 217 6.47 -4.76 24.50
C THR A 217 5.16 -5.46 24.15
N LEU A 218 4.06 -4.99 24.75
CA LEU A 218 2.70 -5.42 24.45
C LEU A 218 2.08 -4.39 23.50
N ASP A 219 2.33 -4.56 22.21
CA ASP A 219 1.91 -3.60 21.19
C ASP A 219 0.94 -4.25 20.18
N PRO A 220 -0.39 -4.15 20.43
CA PRO A 220 -1.38 -4.87 19.64
C PRO A 220 -1.59 -4.22 18.28
N ASN A 221 -1.68 -5.00 17.19
CA ASN A 221 -2.07 -4.49 15.87
C ASN A 221 -3.29 -3.55 15.94
N ASN A 222 -3.30 -2.51 15.12
CA ASN A 222 -4.43 -1.58 15.02
C ASN A 222 -5.33 -1.95 13.84
N LEU A 223 -6.64 -1.86 14.03
CA LEU A 223 -7.62 -1.76 12.94
C LEU A 223 -8.37 -0.44 13.13
N LEU A 224 -8.11 0.51 12.25
CA LEU A 224 -8.63 1.86 12.31
C LEU A 224 -9.73 2.01 11.25
N LEU A 225 -10.98 2.12 11.69
CA LEU A 225 -12.14 2.30 10.81
C LEU A 225 -12.33 3.78 10.49
N GLN A 226 -12.45 4.13 9.22
CA GLN A 226 -12.73 5.52 8.85
C GLN A 226 -14.19 5.88 9.17
N GLN A 227 -14.41 7.11 9.62
CA GLN A 227 -15.74 7.66 9.92
C GLN A 227 -16.15 8.68 8.87
N ALA A 228 -17.43 9.03 8.83
CA ALA A 228 -17.99 9.96 7.84
C ALA A 228 -17.35 11.38 7.89
N ASP A 229 -16.80 11.80 9.02
CA ASP A 229 -16.05 13.06 9.15
C ASP A 229 -14.58 12.93 8.69
N GLY A 230 -14.20 11.73 8.25
CA GLY A 230 -12.88 11.34 7.79
C GLY A 230 -11.84 11.18 8.90
N ARG A 231 -12.24 11.14 10.19
CA ARG A 231 -11.38 10.66 11.28
C ARG A 231 -11.46 9.14 11.37
N PHE A 232 -10.52 8.55 12.09
CA PHE A 232 -10.44 7.11 12.27
C PHE A 232 -10.73 6.71 13.72
N PHE A 233 -11.46 5.61 13.88
CA PHE A 233 -11.81 4.99 15.14
C PHE A 233 -11.07 3.66 15.30
N GLU A 234 -10.41 3.46 16.44
CA GLU A 234 -9.72 2.20 16.70
C GLU A 234 -10.71 1.10 17.11
N ALA A 235 -10.75 0.05 16.31
CA ALA A 235 -11.67 -1.08 16.43
C ALA A 235 -10.96 -2.43 16.60
N GLY A 236 -9.62 -2.49 16.66
CA GLY A 236 -8.86 -3.74 16.68
C GLY A 236 -9.21 -4.68 17.82
N GLN A 237 -9.44 -4.15 19.03
CA GLN A 237 -9.91 -4.95 20.16
C GLN A 237 -11.36 -5.43 19.96
N LEU A 238 -12.25 -4.57 19.46
CA LEU A 238 -13.67 -4.89 19.22
C LEU A 238 -13.84 -5.94 18.13
N ALA A 239 -13.04 -5.87 17.07
CA ALA A 239 -13.00 -6.82 15.97
C ALA A 239 -12.23 -8.11 16.29
N GLY A 240 -11.61 -8.21 17.48
CA GLY A 240 -10.86 -9.41 17.90
C GLY A 240 -9.51 -9.61 17.18
N VAL A 241 -8.96 -8.55 16.57
CA VAL A 241 -7.70 -8.59 15.80
C VAL A 241 -6.50 -7.97 16.55
N ALA A 242 -6.69 -7.55 17.80
CA ALA A 242 -5.63 -7.05 18.68
C ALA A 242 -4.62 -8.16 19.06
N SER A 243 -3.66 -8.44 18.17
CA SER A 243 -2.57 -9.38 18.40
C SER A 243 -1.34 -8.69 18.97
N PHE A 244 -0.84 -9.18 20.10
CA PHE A 244 0.39 -8.71 20.76
C PHE A 244 1.66 -9.44 20.28
N ARG A 245 1.56 -10.31 19.27
CA ARG A 245 2.74 -10.95 18.69
C ARG A 245 3.60 -9.91 17.96
N ARG A 246 4.88 -10.23 17.72
CA ARG A 246 5.79 -9.33 17.02
C ARG A 246 5.56 -9.39 15.51
N GLY A 247 4.50 -8.75 15.04
CA GLY A 247 4.14 -8.70 13.62
C GLY A 247 5.17 -7.95 12.78
N ARG A 248 5.31 -8.33 11.51
CA ARG A 248 6.20 -7.67 10.53
C ARG A 248 5.49 -7.34 9.22
N GLY A 249 4.71 -8.27 8.69
CA GLY A 249 3.92 -8.07 7.49
C GLY A 249 2.47 -8.46 7.71
N GLY A 250 1.59 -7.92 6.88
CA GLY A 250 0.17 -8.20 6.90
C GLY A 250 -0.42 -8.28 5.50
N MET A 251 -1.66 -8.76 5.41
CA MET A 251 -2.47 -8.68 4.20
C MET A 251 -3.95 -8.67 4.58
N LEU A 252 -4.71 -7.74 3.99
CA LEU A 252 -6.17 -7.77 3.94
C LEU A 252 -6.58 -8.31 2.56
N VAL A 253 -7.27 -9.44 2.53
CA VAL A 253 -7.62 -10.14 1.28
C VAL A 253 -8.80 -11.08 1.53
N ASP A 254 -9.71 -11.20 0.57
CA ASP A 254 -10.76 -12.21 0.59
C ASP A 254 -10.15 -13.58 0.20
N LEU A 255 -9.89 -14.44 1.19
CA LEU A 255 -9.21 -15.72 0.97
C LEU A 255 -10.16 -16.83 0.56
N ASN A 256 -11.42 -16.71 0.94
CA ASN A 256 -12.41 -17.78 0.81
C ASN A 256 -13.45 -17.49 -0.28
N GLY A 257 -13.44 -16.29 -0.87
CA GLY A 257 -14.30 -15.86 -1.96
C GLY A 257 -15.70 -15.39 -1.53
N ASP A 258 -15.93 -15.15 -0.23
CA ASP A 258 -17.23 -14.70 0.30
C ASP A 258 -17.44 -13.18 0.24
N GLY A 259 -16.43 -12.45 -0.25
CA GLY A 259 -16.45 -11.01 -0.40
C GLY A 259 -16.00 -10.23 0.82
N LEU A 260 -15.87 -10.86 1.99
CA LEU A 260 -15.37 -10.23 3.21
C LEU A 260 -13.85 -10.33 3.23
N LEU A 261 -13.17 -9.22 3.54
CA LEU A 261 -11.71 -9.22 3.64
C LEU A 261 -11.26 -9.93 4.92
N ASP A 262 -10.56 -11.05 4.76
CA ASP A 262 -9.83 -11.74 5.81
C ASP A 262 -8.49 -11.05 6.09
N MET A 263 -7.84 -11.42 7.19
CA MET A 263 -6.58 -10.81 7.61
C MET A 263 -5.51 -11.86 7.88
N ILE A 264 -4.31 -11.64 7.33
CA ILE A 264 -3.11 -12.45 7.62
C ILE A 264 -2.05 -11.56 8.26
N VAL A 265 -1.34 -12.09 9.26
CA VAL A 265 -0.15 -11.44 9.85
C VAL A 265 0.99 -12.44 9.96
N VAL A 266 2.16 -12.06 9.47
CA VAL A 266 3.41 -12.81 9.68
C VAL A 266 4.17 -12.24 10.87
N ASN A 267 4.56 -13.13 11.78
CA ASN A 267 5.19 -12.77 13.04
C ASN A 267 6.66 -13.17 13.06
N ARG A 268 7.50 -12.32 13.67
CA ARG A 268 8.92 -12.61 13.85
C ARG A 268 9.09 -13.71 14.90
N TRP A 269 9.73 -14.81 14.50
CA TRP A 269 10.04 -15.98 15.35
C TRP A 269 8.82 -16.62 16.00
N ASP A 270 7.69 -16.54 15.34
CA ASP A 270 6.42 -17.05 15.84
C ASP A 270 5.54 -17.49 14.66
N ALA A 271 4.46 -18.22 14.94
CA ALA A 271 3.52 -18.65 13.91
C ALA A 271 2.81 -17.44 13.26
N ALA A 272 2.52 -17.56 11.97
CA ALA A 272 1.61 -16.64 11.30
C ALA A 272 0.20 -16.76 11.91
N GLN A 273 -0.56 -15.68 11.83
CA GLN A 273 -1.95 -15.63 12.28
C GLN A 273 -2.87 -15.31 11.11
N LEU A 274 -4.05 -15.93 11.13
CA LEU A 274 -5.11 -15.76 10.15
C LEU A 274 -6.41 -15.48 10.92
N TRP A 275 -7.11 -14.42 10.51
CA TRP A 275 -8.46 -14.10 10.98
C TRP A 275 -9.40 -14.21 9.80
N ARG A 276 -10.48 -14.96 9.99
CA ARG A 276 -11.60 -14.97 9.07
C ARG A 276 -12.58 -13.86 9.44
N ASN A 277 -12.92 -13.02 8.49
CA ASN A 277 -13.96 -12.02 8.66
C ASN A 277 -15.34 -12.69 8.51
N VAL A 278 -16.19 -12.53 9.52
CA VAL A 278 -17.52 -13.16 9.58
C VAL A 278 -18.66 -12.16 9.38
N GLY A 279 -18.30 -10.91 9.03
CA GLY A 279 -19.21 -9.80 8.85
C GLY A 279 -20.00 -9.50 10.12
N ALA A 280 -21.30 -9.25 9.97
CA ALA A 280 -22.22 -9.00 11.09
C ALA A 280 -22.63 -10.29 11.84
N GLY A 281 -22.05 -11.43 11.47
CA GLY A 281 -22.43 -12.76 11.97
C GLY A 281 -21.52 -13.28 13.08
N THR A 282 -21.38 -14.60 13.09
CA THR A 282 -20.57 -15.39 14.04
C THR A 282 -19.66 -16.34 13.27
N ALA A 283 -18.70 -16.97 13.96
CA ALA A 283 -17.83 -17.98 13.35
C ALA A 283 -18.60 -19.15 12.71
N GLU A 284 -19.72 -19.55 13.33
CA GLU A 284 -20.59 -20.63 12.86
C GLU A 284 -21.52 -20.18 11.74
N LYS A 285 -21.92 -18.91 11.74
CA LYS A 285 -22.86 -18.33 10.78
C LYS A 285 -22.44 -16.91 10.44
N ALA A 286 -21.58 -16.78 9.45
CA ALA A 286 -21.19 -15.49 8.89
C ALA A 286 -22.42 -14.78 8.29
N ALA A 287 -22.41 -13.45 8.31
CA ALA A 287 -23.46 -12.63 7.72
C ALA A 287 -22.84 -11.40 7.04
N PRO A 288 -23.36 -10.94 5.89
CA PRO A 288 -22.84 -9.74 5.22
C PRO A 288 -22.90 -8.49 6.12
N MET A 289 -22.01 -7.52 5.89
CA MET A 289 -22.03 -6.21 6.56
C MET A 289 -22.12 -4.99 5.62
N GLY A 290 -22.39 -5.25 4.35
CA GLY A 290 -22.54 -4.26 3.28
C GLY A 290 -22.29 -4.93 1.94
N HIS A 291 -22.47 -4.17 0.87
CA HIS A 291 -22.19 -4.65 -0.48
C HIS A 291 -20.72 -4.51 -0.84
N TRP A 292 -20.24 -5.36 -1.74
CA TRP A 292 -18.85 -5.33 -2.20
C TRP A 292 -18.74 -5.54 -3.71
N LEU A 293 -17.60 -5.18 -4.27
CA LEU A 293 -17.20 -5.49 -5.64
C LEU A 293 -15.73 -5.87 -5.64
N GLN A 294 -15.38 -6.95 -6.33
CA GLN A 294 -13.99 -7.30 -6.58
C GLN A 294 -13.67 -7.24 -8.06
N VAL A 295 -12.66 -6.46 -8.42
CA VAL A 295 -12.27 -6.20 -9.81
C VAL A 295 -10.89 -6.77 -10.10
N ARG A 296 -10.74 -7.46 -11.23
CA ARG A 296 -9.44 -7.76 -11.82
C ARG A 296 -9.34 -7.12 -13.19
N LEU A 297 -8.26 -6.41 -13.45
CA LEU A 297 -8.02 -5.79 -14.75
C LEU A 297 -7.32 -6.76 -15.70
N GLN A 298 -7.59 -6.60 -17.00
CA GLN A 298 -6.92 -7.34 -18.05
C GLN A 298 -6.65 -6.46 -19.26
N GLN A 299 -5.45 -6.55 -19.83
CA GLN A 299 -5.13 -5.98 -21.14
C GLN A 299 -4.16 -6.87 -21.93
N GLN A 300 -4.03 -6.58 -23.22
CA GLN A 300 -3.05 -7.23 -24.09
C GLN A 300 -1.61 -6.79 -23.77
N GLY A 301 -0.64 -7.55 -24.26
CA GLY A 301 0.78 -7.24 -24.12
C GLY A 301 1.39 -7.75 -22.81
N GLY A 302 2.47 -7.08 -22.38
CA GLY A 302 3.29 -7.52 -21.26
C GLY A 302 2.68 -7.27 -19.87
N ASN A 303 2.13 -6.07 -19.68
CA ASN A 303 1.45 -5.67 -18.44
C ASN A 303 0.01 -6.21 -18.41
N ARG A 304 -0.15 -7.53 -18.36
CA ARG A 304 -1.46 -8.20 -18.52
C ARG A 304 -2.48 -7.85 -17.45
N ASP A 305 -2.03 -7.66 -16.22
CA ASP A 305 -2.89 -7.27 -15.09
C ASP A 305 -3.08 -5.74 -15.00
N ALA A 306 -2.53 -4.97 -15.95
CA ALA A 306 -2.65 -3.51 -16.00
C ALA A 306 -2.16 -2.79 -14.73
N VAL A 307 -1.04 -3.23 -14.17
CA VAL A 307 -0.36 -2.57 -13.03
C VAL A 307 -0.08 -1.10 -13.38
N GLY A 308 -0.39 -0.19 -12.44
CA GLY A 308 -0.36 1.26 -12.62
C GLY A 308 -1.68 1.86 -13.15
N ALA A 309 -2.72 1.05 -13.36
CA ALA A 309 -4.05 1.55 -13.70
C ALA A 309 -4.76 2.12 -12.46
N TRP A 310 -5.71 3.02 -12.70
CA TRP A 310 -6.66 3.49 -11.70
C TRP A 310 -8.05 2.98 -12.00
N VAL A 311 -8.76 2.52 -10.97
CA VAL A 311 -10.17 2.12 -11.05
C VAL A 311 -11.00 3.10 -10.26
N GLU A 312 -12.11 3.54 -10.87
CA GLU A 312 -13.15 4.33 -10.23
C GLU A 312 -14.43 3.52 -10.11
N VAL A 313 -15.01 3.51 -8.91
CA VAL A 313 -16.35 2.98 -8.64
C VAL A 313 -17.22 4.13 -8.14
N ASP A 314 -18.28 4.42 -8.88
CA ASP A 314 -19.25 5.45 -8.55
C ASP A 314 -20.42 4.86 -7.78
N LEU A 315 -20.53 5.27 -6.51
CA LEU A 315 -21.61 4.92 -5.59
C LEU A 315 -22.78 5.92 -5.65
N GLY A 316 -22.72 6.92 -6.54
CA GLY A 316 -23.69 8.01 -6.66
C GLY A 316 -23.46 9.13 -5.64
N SER A 317 -23.25 8.78 -4.37
CA SER A 317 -22.92 9.74 -3.30
C SER A 317 -21.44 10.14 -3.29
N ARG A 318 -20.57 9.25 -3.78
CA ARG A 318 -19.12 9.40 -3.86
C ARG A 318 -18.53 8.48 -4.92
N VAL A 319 -17.29 8.76 -5.29
CA VAL A 319 -16.48 7.91 -6.15
C VAL A 319 -15.30 7.37 -5.35
N ILE A 320 -15.21 6.04 -5.24
CA ILE A 320 -14.03 5.36 -4.69
C ILE A 320 -12.99 5.24 -5.80
N ARG A 321 -11.74 5.55 -5.47
CA ARG A 321 -10.60 5.48 -6.39
C ARG A 321 -9.49 4.63 -5.82
N LYS A 322 -8.95 3.74 -6.65
CA LYS A 322 -7.86 2.86 -6.24
C LYS A 322 -6.87 2.67 -7.38
N GLU A 323 -5.59 2.81 -7.06
CA GLU A 323 -4.48 2.50 -7.96
C GLU A 323 -4.09 1.02 -7.80
N LEU A 324 -3.86 0.32 -8.91
CA LEU A 324 -3.32 -1.03 -8.89
C LEU A 324 -1.79 -0.99 -8.78
N THR A 325 -1.27 -1.21 -7.58
CA THR A 325 0.16 -1.19 -7.26
C THR A 325 0.67 -2.57 -6.81
N ILE A 326 2.00 -2.75 -6.78
CA ILE A 326 2.67 -3.95 -6.26
C ILE A 326 3.69 -3.53 -5.19
N GLY A 327 3.64 -4.15 -4.02
CA GLY A 327 4.56 -3.88 -2.91
C GLY A 327 3.93 -3.01 -1.82
N GLY A 328 4.70 -2.09 -1.26
CA GLY A 328 4.23 -1.17 -0.22
C GLY A 328 4.40 -1.70 1.21
N GLY A 329 3.58 -2.63 1.67
CA GLY A 329 3.69 -3.10 3.05
C GLY A 329 5.03 -3.78 3.36
N HIS A 330 5.52 -3.72 4.61
CA HIS A 330 6.74 -4.44 5.00
C HIS A 330 6.52 -5.97 5.00
N ALA A 331 7.47 -6.73 4.45
CA ALA A 331 7.40 -8.20 4.37
C ALA A 331 6.08 -8.73 3.76
N SER A 332 5.47 -7.96 2.85
CA SER A 332 4.16 -8.23 2.25
C SER A 332 4.05 -7.59 0.87
N GLY A 333 3.12 -8.06 0.06
CA GLY A 333 2.75 -7.43 -1.20
C GLY A 333 1.63 -8.24 -1.84
N GLN A 334 0.83 -7.59 -2.68
CA GLN A 334 -0.30 -8.22 -3.33
C GLN A 334 -0.37 -7.86 -4.81
N LEU A 335 -0.87 -8.82 -5.59
CA LEU A 335 -1.41 -8.62 -6.93
C LEU A 335 -2.59 -9.59 -7.05
N GLY A 336 -3.77 -9.07 -7.35
CA GLY A 336 -4.98 -9.89 -7.32
C GLY A 336 -6.22 -9.06 -7.55
N TRP A 337 -7.31 -9.50 -6.93
CA TRP A 337 -8.58 -8.79 -6.96
C TRP A 337 -8.49 -7.48 -6.16
N MET A 338 -8.89 -6.39 -6.79
CA MET A 338 -9.07 -5.11 -6.13
C MET A 338 -10.44 -5.11 -5.47
N HIS A 339 -10.47 -5.10 -4.14
CA HIS A 339 -11.69 -4.99 -3.36
C HIS A 339 -12.17 -3.53 -3.28
N PHE A 340 -13.50 -3.38 -3.30
CA PHE A 340 -14.24 -2.15 -3.06
C PHE A 340 -15.44 -2.49 -2.17
N GLY A 341 -15.50 -1.96 -0.95
CA GLY A 341 -16.75 -1.91 -0.20
C GLY A 341 -17.65 -0.81 -0.77
N LEU A 342 -18.95 -1.11 -0.89
CA LEU A 342 -19.91 -0.29 -1.61
C LEU A 342 -20.95 0.35 -0.69
N GLY A 343 -20.93 0.03 0.61
CA GLY A 343 -21.98 0.45 1.53
C GLY A 343 -23.31 -0.23 1.25
N GLU A 344 -24.37 0.43 1.69
CA GLU A 344 -25.74 0.08 1.36
C GLU A 344 -26.13 0.72 0.01
N LEU A 345 -26.60 -0.10 -0.94
CA LEU A 345 -26.95 0.33 -2.32
C LEU A 345 -28.46 0.44 -2.57
N GLY A 346 -29.28 0.34 -1.50
CA GLY A 346 -30.73 0.31 -1.62
C GLY A 346 -31.22 -0.79 -2.57
N GLY A 347 -32.26 -0.50 -3.37
CA GLY A 347 -32.92 -1.50 -4.22
C GLY A 347 -32.21 -1.86 -5.53
N ALA A 348 -31.27 -1.04 -6.03
CA ALA A 348 -30.70 -1.21 -7.37
C ALA A 348 -29.50 -2.18 -7.43
N LYS A 349 -28.79 -2.39 -6.31
CA LYS A 349 -27.60 -3.27 -6.18
C LYS A 349 -26.62 -3.20 -7.35
N THR A 350 -26.49 -2.02 -7.97
CA THR A 350 -25.66 -1.78 -9.14
C THR A 350 -24.86 -0.51 -8.93
N VAL A 351 -23.61 -0.53 -9.39
CA VAL A 351 -22.69 0.61 -9.36
C VAL A 351 -22.07 0.77 -10.74
N ARG A 352 -21.46 1.93 -11.00
CA ARG A 352 -20.72 2.15 -12.25
C ARG A 352 -19.23 2.05 -11.99
N VAL A 353 -18.51 1.40 -12.90
CA VAL A 353 -17.06 1.27 -12.86
C VAL A 353 -16.42 1.81 -14.13
N ARG A 354 -15.25 2.44 -14.01
CA ARG A 354 -14.39 2.80 -15.14
C ARG A 354 -12.91 2.67 -14.79
N VAL A 355 -12.06 2.58 -15.81
CA VAL A 355 -10.63 2.35 -15.67
C VAL A 355 -9.86 3.42 -16.43
N GLN A 356 -8.90 4.06 -15.76
CA GLN A 356 -7.82 4.79 -16.42
C GLN A 356 -6.69 3.78 -16.58
N TRP A 357 -6.48 3.35 -17.82
CA TRP A 357 -5.45 2.35 -18.12
C TRP A 357 -4.05 2.91 -17.87
N PRO A 358 -3.04 2.05 -17.63
CA PRO A 358 -1.69 2.52 -17.36
C PRO A 358 -1.21 3.42 -18.50
N HIS A 359 -0.53 4.52 -18.13
CA HIS A 359 0.03 5.50 -19.07
C HIS A 359 -0.97 6.35 -19.84
N SER A 360 -2.26 6.29 -19.52
CA SER A 360 -3.25 7.24 -20.01
C SER A 360 -3.13 8.58 -19.31
N ASP A 361 -3.39 9.67 -20.02
CA ASP A 361 -3.45 11.00 -19.43
C ASP A 361 -4.59 11.06 -18.39
N ARG A 362 -4.51 11.99 -17.41
CA ARG A 362 -5.49 12.12 -16.32
C ARG A 362 -6.96 12.19 -16.77
N ALA A 363 -7.20 12.75 -17.95
CA ALA A 363 -8.53 12.93 -18.52
C ALA A 363 -9.02 11.71 -19.32
N GLU A 364 -8.14 10.76 -19.66
CA GLU A 364 -8.45 9.62 -20.51
C GLU A 364 -8.92 8.43 -19.66
N TRP A 365 -10.22 8.16 -19.70
CA TRP A 365 -10.86 7.04 -19.00
C TRP A 365 -11.64 6.16 -19.98
N SER A 366 -11.78 4.89 -19.64
CA SER A 366 -12.80 4.05 -20.28
C SER A 366 -14.21 4.62 -20.05
N ALA A 367 -15.16 4.23 -20.90
CA ALA A 367 -16.57 4.48 -20.62
C ALA A 367 -16.98 3.83 -19.30
N TRP A 368 -17.96 4.45 -18.62
CA TRP A 368 -18.61 3.85 -17.45
C TRP A 368 -19.34 2.57 -17.86
N SER A 369 -19.12 1.50 -17.11
CA SER A 369 -19.83 0.23 -17.23
C SER A 369 -20.67 -0.01 -15.99
N SER A 370 -21.92 -0.46 -16.15
CA SER A 370 -22.77 -0.85 -15.02
C SER A 370 -22.42 -2.27 -14.59
N VAL A 371 -22.21 -2.49 -13.30
CA VAL A 371 -21.93 -3.81 -12.70
C VAL A 371 -22.82 -4.02 -11.49
N THR A 372 -23.13 -5.29 -11.20
CA THR A 372 -23.85 -5.68 -9.98
C THR A 372 -22.89 -5.76 -8.79
N ALA A 373 -23.41 -5.45 -7.61
CA ALA A 373 -22.73 -5.71 -6.34
C ALA A 373 -22.66 -7.21 -6.02
N ASP A 374 -21.89 -7.53 -4.98
CA ASP A 374 -21.69 -8.85 -4.41
C ASP A 374 -21.11 -9.86 -5.42
N ALA A 375 -20.19 -9.38 -6.26
CA ALA A 375 -19.71 -10.12 -7.42
C ALA A 375 -18.26 -9.80 -7.78
N PHE A 376 -17.64 -10.74 -8.48
CA PHE A 376 -16.31 -10.60 -9.07
C PHE A 376 -16.43 -10.20 -10.54
N TYR A 377 -15.64 -9.22 -10.98
CA TYR A 377 -15.61 -8.77 -12.36
C TYR A 377 -14.21 -8.73 -12.92
N ARG A 378 -14.01 -9.33 -14.08
CA ARG A 378 -12.83 -9.07 -14.90
C ARG A 378 -13.15 -7.95 -15.87
N ILE A 379 -12.43 -6.84 -15.78
CA ILE A 379 -12.55 -5.72 -16.71
C ILE A 379 -11.40 -5.80 -17.71
N ASP A 380 -11.75 -6.15 -18.95
CA ASP A 380 -10.80 -6.21 -20.05
C ASP A 380 -10.81 -4.90 -20.84
N ARG A 381 -9.62 -4.41 -21.23
CA ARG A 381 -9.46 -3.13 -21.94
C ARG A 381 -10.26 -3.00 -23.22
N GLU A 382 -10.43 -4.10 -23.95
CA GLU A 382 -11.13 -4.10 -25.24
C GLU A 382 -12.58 -4.60 -25.10
N ARG A 383 -12.81 -5.53 -24.17
CA ARG A 383 -14.10 -6.23 -24.05
C ARG A 383 -15.01 -5.69 -22.94
N GLY A 384 -14.50 -4.82 -22.08
CA GLY A 384 -15.25 -4.26 -20.95
C GLY A 384 -15.38 -5.23 -19.77
N ALA A 385 -16.35 -4.95 -18.90
CA ALA A 385 -16.58 -5.72 -17.67
C ALA A 385 -17.31 -7.04 -17.95
N VAL A 386 -16.77 -8.14 -17.44
CA VAL A 386 -17.35 -9.48 -17.50
C VAL A 386 -17.40 -10.06 -16.08
N GLU A 387 -18.58 -10.42 -15.61
CA GLU A 387 -18.76 -11.10 -14.33
C GLU A 387 -18.05 -12.46 -14.33
N VAL A 388 -17.38 -12.78 -13.23
CA VAL A 388 -16.65 -14.03 -13.02
C VAL A 388 -17.26 -14.73 -11.82
N LYS A 389 -17.54 -16.02 -11.95
CA LYS A 389 -17.87 -16.87 -10.81
C LYS A 389 -16.59 -17.53 -10.33
N LEU A 390 -16.24 -17.30 -9.07
CA LEU A 390 -15.17 -18.07 -8.43
C LEU A 390 -15.65 -19.52 -8.19
N PRO A 391 -14.73 -20.49 -8.26
CA PRO A 391 -15.03 -21.91 -8.07
C PRO A 391 -15.55 -22.25 -6.68
#